data_AF-A0A5C8FYD7-F1
#
_entry.id   AF-A0A5C8FYD7-F1
#
_cell.length_a   1.000
_cell.length_b   1.000
_cell.length_c   1.000
_cell.angle_alpha   90.00
_cell.angle_beta   90.00
_cell.angle_gamma   90.00
#
_symmetry.space_group_name_H-M   'P 1'
#
loop_
_entity.id
_entity.type
_entity.pdbx_description
1 polymer ?
#
loop_
_entity_poly.entity_id
_entity_poly.type
_entity_poly.pdbx_seq_one_letter_code
_entity_poly.pdbx_strand_id
1 'polypeptide(L)'
;MSFKDLFENEGIEPSIVIQLKDKIDEKVFGDILVKEGLTKISIEMKNSEKSNVYNYFKFTDEINLSNIAPVKFIGLDAENSCIYINSIKDKSKPFNLNLDYSFGINLTDFILGMKKILFKEKILDEVYDKAEEYKNHLEKYEANTDDIIEKIEEKEKSEPYNLFIIKHFIKYVIDKYKEENISSEDNSANENNEDNKNITTNPFITNGE
;
A
#
# COMPACT_ATOMS: atom_id res chain seq x y z
N MET A 1 12.58 13.70 -4.42
CA MET A 1 13.05 13.70 -3.02
C MET A 1 12.27 12.57 -2.37
N SER A 2 12.97 11.51 -1.98
CA SER A 2 12.38 10.24 -1.58
C SER A 2 11.62 10.38 -0.25
N PHE A 3 10.78 9.42 0.09
CA PHE A 3 10.09 9.37 1.38
C PHE A 3 11.08 9.47 2.56
N LYS A 4 12.23 8.80 2.42
CA LYS A 4 13.36 8.85 3.35
C LYS A 4 13.81 10.28 3.64
N ASP A 5 13.93 11.11 2.61
CA ASP A 5 14.41 12.48 2.73
C ASP A 5 13.45 13.41 3.49
N LEU A 6 12.13 13.16 3.46
CA LEU A 6 11.19 14.04 4.16
C LEU A 6 11.20 13.79 5.67
N PHE A 7 11.24 12.51 6.07
CA PHE A 7 11.07 12.14 7.46
C PHE A 7 12.39 12.07 8.21
N GLU A 8 13.50 11.64 7.59
CA GLU A 8 14.82 11.69 8.22
C GLU A 8 15.26 13.13 8.53
N ASN A 9 14.97 14.08 7.64
CA ASN A 9 15.30 15.50 7.85
C ASN A 9 14.49 16.14 8.99
N GLU A 10 13.30 15.61 9.28
CA GLU A 10 12.44 16.05 10.39
C GLU A 10 12.58 15.13 11.63
N GLY A 11 13.51 14.17 11.62
CA GLY A 11 13.76 13.23 12.72
C GLY A 11 12.62 12.24 13.00
N ILE A 12 11.74 12.03 12.03
CA ILE A 12 10.65 11.06 12.07
C ILE A 12 11.15 9.78 11.40
N GLU A 13 11.16 8.67 12.11
CA GLU A 13 11.53 7.37 11.54
C GLU A 13 10.29 6.48 11.47
N PRO A 14 10.08 5.74 10.35
CA PRO A 14 8.98 4.80 10.24
C PRO A 14 9.10 3.71 11.31
N SER A 15 7.95 3.24 11.81
CA SER A 15 7.93 2.19 12.83
C SER A 15 8.23 0.81 12.24
N ILE A 16 7.70 0.55 11.05
CA ILE A 16 7.92 -0.67 10.27
C ILE A 16 8.24 -0.26 8.83
N VAL A 17 9.29 -0.86 8.28
CA VAL A 17 9.66 -0.79 6.86
C VAL A 17 9.57 -2.18 6.26
N ILE A 18 8.79 -2.32 5.18
CA ILE A 18 8.63 -3.57 4.46
C ILE A 18 9.27 -3.40 3.10
N GLN A 19 10.40 -4.07 2.88
CA GLN A 19 11.07 -4.08 1.59
C GLN A 19 10.46 -5.18 0.73
N LEU A 20 9.99 -4.81 -0.46
CA LEU A 20 9.43 -5.72 -1.44
C LEU A 20 10.52 -6.25 -2.37
N LYS A 21 10.33 -7.48 -2.88
CA LYS A 21 11.21 -8.08 -3.88
C LYS A 21 11.09 -7.44 -5.26
N ASP A 22 9.87 -7.09 -5.63
CA ASP A 22 9.55 -6.49 -6.91
C ASP A 22 9.28 -4.99 -6.74
N LYS A 23 9.58 -4.22 -7.80
CA LYS A 23 9.20 -2.82 -7.87
C LYS A 23 7.69 -2.68 -7.97
N ILE A 24 7.16 -1.68 -7.28
CA ILE A 24 5.75 -1.30 -7.37
C ILE A 24 5.60 0.04 -8.10
N ASP A 25 4.55 0.15 -8.90
CA ASP A 25 4.06 1.44 -9.36
C ASP A 25 3.23 2.09 -8.23
N GLU A 26 3.70 3.23 -7.72
CA GLU A 26 3.07 3.94 -6.60
C GLU A 26 1.62 4.33 -6.91
N LYS A 27 1.32 4.69 -8.17
CA LYS A 27 -0.01 5.11 -8.58
C LYS A 27 -0.96 3.93 -8.57
N VAL A 28 -0.60 2.82 -9.22
CA VAL A 28 -1.45 1.61 -9.28
C VAL A 28 -1.65 1.05 -7.87
N PHE A 29 -0.58 0.91 -7.09
CA PHE A 29 -0.67 0.41 -5.72
C PHE A 29 -1.51 1.34 -4.83
N GLY A 30 -1.32 2.66 -4.96
CA GLY A 30 -2.11 3.65 -4.23
C GLY A 30 -3.59 3.63 -4.60
N ASP A 31 -3.91 3.43 -5.89
CA ASP A 31 -5.29 3.32 -6.37
C ASP A 31 -5.97 2.07 -5.78
N ILE A 32 -5.26 0.96 -5.61
CA ILE A 32 -5.76 -0.25 -4.94
C ILE A 32 -6.07 0.04 -3.47
N LEU A 33 -5.15 0.67 -2.74
CA LEU A 33 -5.39 1.04 -1.33
C LEU A 33 -6.66 1.90 -1.18
N VAL A 34 -6.88 2.85 -2.10
CA VAL A 34 -8.10 3.68 -2.11
C VAL A 34 -9.34 2.86 -2.38
N LYS A 35 -9.32 1.93 -3.36
CA LYS A 35 -10.44 1.02 -3.65
C LYS A 35 -10.80 0.15 -2.43
N GLU A 36 -9.79 -0.26 -1.66
CA GLU A 36 -9.96 -1.02 -0.42
C GLU A 36 -10.45 -0.17 0.77
N GLY A 37 -10.64 1.13 0.56
CA GLY A 37 -11.27 2.04 1.53
C GLY A 37 -10.29 2.84 2.38
N LEU A 38 -9.00 2.93 2.00
CA LEU A 38 -8.07 3.84 2.65
C LEU A 38 -8.21 5.25 2.08
N THR A 39 -8.17 6.23 2.98
CA THR A 39 -8.18 7.64 2.59
C THR A 39 -6.79 8.07 2.16
N LYS A 40 -6.64 8.50 0.90
CA LYS A 40 -5.43 9.11 0.37
C LYS A 40 -5.33 10.57 0.82
N ILE A 41 -4.20 10.93 1.40
CA ILE A 41 -3.85 12.29 1.81
C ILE A 41 -2.62 12.70 1.00
N SER A 42 -2.75 13.77 0.23
CA SER A 42 -1.64 14.35 -0.53
C SER A 42 -1.20 15.65 0.13
N ILE A 43 0.09 15.74 0.48
CA ILE A 43 0.71 16.95 1.03
C ILE A 43 1.71 17.47 0.00
N GLU A 44 1.49 18.70 -0.47
CA GLU A 44 2.45 19.37 -1.35
C GLU A 44 3.32 20.32 -0.52
N MET A 45 4.63 20.14 -0.60
CA MET A 45 5.62 21.03 0.01
C MET A 45 6.36 21.80 -1.08
N LYS A 46 6.28 23.12 -1.00
CA LYS A 46 6.93 24.05 -1.92
C LYS A 46 8.05 24.80 -1.21
N ASN A 47 9.22 24.83 -1.83
CA ASN A 47 10.25 25.82 -1.52
C ASN A 47 10.49 26.72 -2.75
N SER A 48 11.49 27.61 -2.68
CA SER A 48 11.80 28.55 -3.76
C SER A 48 12.24 27.90 -5.07
N GLU A 49 12.59 26.60 -5.06
CA GLU A 49 13.20 25.91 -6.21
C GLU A 49 12.42 24.68 -6.68
N LYS A 50 11.65 24.03 -5.80
CA LYS A 50 11.03 22.73 -6.04
C LYS A 50 9.66 22.63 -5.36
N SER A 51 8.77 21.88 -6.00
CA SER A 51 7.54 21.38 -5.39
C SER A 51 7.63 19.86 -5.31
N ASN A 52 7.42 19.29 -4.13
CA ASN A 52 7.32 17.84 -3.92
C ASN A 52 5.91 17.51 -3.41
N VAL A 53 5.29 16.49 -3.99
CA VAL A 53 4.00 15.96 -3.53
C VAL A 53 4.26 14.64 -2.83
N TYR A 54 3.72 14.49 -1.63
CA TYR A 54 3.82 13.28 -0.82
C TYR A 54 2.44 12.68 -0.62
N ASN A 55 2.29 11.39 -0.90
CA ASN A 55 1.03 10.67 -0.76
C ASN A 55 1.09 9.72 0.44
N TYR A 56 0.04 9.73 1.25
CA TYR A 56 -0.11 8.86 2.42
C TYR A 56 -1.50 8.25 2.46
N PHE A 57 -1.63 7.09 3.10
CA PHE A 57 -2.89 6.38 3.23
C PHE A 57 -3.23 6.14 4.70
N LYS A 58 -4.51 6.32 5.05
CA LYS A 58 -5.00 6.14 6.42
C LYS A 58 -6.34 5.39 6.46
N PHE A 59 -6.54 4.64 7.53
CA PHE A 59 -7.84 4.10 7.93
C PHE A 59 -8.63 5.16 8.72
N THR A 60 -9.13 6.20 8.05
CA THR A 60 -9.95 7.24 8.68
C THR A 60 -11.01 7.78 7.74
N ASP A 61 -12.20 8.04 8.28
CA ASP A 61 -13.29 8.73 7.59
C ASP A 61 -13.19 10.25 7.73
N GLU A 62 -12.45 10.74 8.75
CA GLU A 62 -12.31 12.18 9.04
C GLU A 62 -10.84 12.61 9.07
N ILE A 63 -10.52 13.69 8.34
CA ILE A 63 -9.18 14.29 8.30
C ILE A 63 -9.19 15.55 9.16
N ASN A 64 -8.49 15.52 10.30
CA ASN A 64 -8.25 16.74 11.07
C ASN A 64 -7.01 17.47 10.53
N LEU A 65 -7.25 18.48 9.69
CA LEU A 65 -6.20 19.28 9.06
C LEU A 65 -5.37 20.13 10.06
N SER A 66 -5.90 20.37 11.26
CA SER A 66 -5.17 21.10 12.31
C SER A 66 -4.12 20.25 13.04
N ASN A 67 -4.13 18.94 12.83
CA ASN A 67 -3.17 17.99 13.40
C ASN A 67 -2.77 16.94 12.35
N ILE A 68 -2.36 17.39 11.17
CA ILE A 68 -1.82 16.54 10.09
C ILE A 68 -0.49 15.90 10.49
N ALA A 69 0.06 16.27 11.66
CA ALA A 69 1.22 15.61 12.26
C ALA A 69 1.11 14.10 11.96
N PRO A 70 2.10 13.52 11.28
CA PRO A 70 1.92 12.28 10.55
C PRO A 70 2.04 11.10 11.52
N VAL A 71 1.10 11.03 12.47
CA VAL A 71 1.22 10.13 13.62
C VAL A 71 0.97 8.69 13.20
N LYS A 72 0.12 8.45 12.19
CA LYS A 72 -0.29 7.11 11.75
C LYS A 72 -0.62 7.09 10.25
N PHE A 73 0.22 6.50 9.40
CA PHE A 73 -0.02 6.41 7.95
C PHE A 73 0.69 5.19 7.31
N ILE A 74 0.23 4.80 6.11
CA ILE A 74 0.97 3.95 5.16
C ILE A 74 1.56 4.85 4.08
N GLY A 75 2.86 4.73 3.84
CA GLY A 75 3.61 5.43 2.80
C GLY A 75 4.22 4.44 1.82
N LEU A 76 4.44 4.88 0.58
CA LEU A 76 5.03 4.08 -0.48
C LEU A 76 6.28 4.78 -0.99
N ASP A 77 7.32 4.01 -1.29
CA ASP A 77 8.51 4.48 -1.99
C ASP A 77 8.84 3.48 -3.10
N ALA A 78 8.40 3.83 -4.30
CA ALA A 78 8.62 3.05 -5.51
C ALA A 78 10.10 2.99 -5.92
N GLU A 79 10.90 4.01 -5.59
CA GLU A 79 12.33 4.03 -5.93
C GLU A 79 13.07 2.91 -5.17
N ASN A 80 12.76 2.77 -3.88
CA ASN A 80 13.36 1.78 -2.99
C ASN A 80 12.54 0.49 -2.83
N SER A 81 11.36 0.40 -3.48
CA SER A 81 10.42 -0.73 -3.35
C SER A 81 10.01 -0.99 -1.89
N CYS A 82 9.72 0.08 -1.16
CA CYS A 82 9.43 0.02 0.26
C CYS A 82 7.99 0.47 0.57
N ILE A 83 7.37 -0.22 1.52
CA ILE A 83 6.15 0.21 2.18
C ILE A 83 6.52 0.62 3.61
N TYR A 84 6.10 1.82 4.00
CA TYR A 84 6.30 2.33 5.35
C TYR A 84 4.99 2.29 6.11
N ILE A 85 5.01 1.69 7.29
CA ILE A 85 3.92 1.80 8.26
C ILE A 85 4.47 2.62 9.41
N ASN A 86 3.97 3.84 9.54
CA ASN A 86 4.41 4.73 10.59
C ASN A 86 3.36 4.81 11.70
N SER A 87 3.85 4.76 12.94
CA SER A 87 3.15 5.14 14.16
C SER A 87 4.13 5.92 15.05
N ILE A 88 4.07 7.25 15.01
CA ILE A 88 4.91 8.10 15.87
C ILE A 88 4.44 7.96 17.33
N LYS A 89 5.37 7.64 18.23
CA LYS A 89 5.20 7.88 19.67
C LYS A 89 5.15 9.40 19.88
N ASP A 90 3.98 9.93 20.21
CA ASP A 90 3.83 11.32 20.64
C ASP A 90 4.59 11.54 21.96
N LYS A 91 5.84 12.00 21.87
CA LYS A 91 6.68 12.32 23.04
C LYS A 91 6.23 13.60 23.77
N SER A 92 5.29 14.37 23.20
CA SER A 92 4.88 15.68 23.71
C SER A 92 3.72 15.62 24.70
N LYS A 93 3.05 14.46 24.84
CA LYS A 93 1.94 14.28 25.78
C LYS A 93 2.40 13.58 27.06
N PRO A 94 2.38 14.25 28.23
CA PRO A 94 2.49 13.55 29.50
C PRO A 94 1.27 12.64 29.66
N PHE A 95 1.51 11.32 29.59
CA PHE A 95 0.50 10.30 29.78
C PHE A 95 -0.07 10.37 31.20
N ASN A 96 -1.31 10.84 31.34
CA ASN A 96 -2.19 10.48 32.45
C ASN A 96 -3.32 9.64 31.89
N LEU A 97 -3.04 8.36 31.67
CA LEU A 97 -4.05 7.30 31.61
C LEU A 97 -3.35 6.02 32.09
N ASN A 98 -3.61 5.69 33.35
CA ASN A 98 -3.39 4.37 33.90
C ASN A 98 -4.09 3.34 33.01
N LEU A 99 -3.34 2.67 32.15
CA LEU A 99 -3.62 1.30 31.73
C LEU A 99 -2.29 0.63 31.31
N ASP A 100 -1.52 0.31 32.35
CA ASP A 100 -0.68 -0.89 32.48
C ASP A 100 -0.71 -1.89 31.29
N TYR A 101 0.32 -1.84 30.42
CA TYR A 101 1.33 -2.89 30.16
C TYR A 101 1.88 -2.87 28.71
N SER A 102 3.22 -2.84 28.64
CA SER A 102 4.10 -3.13 27.48
C SER A 102 4.26 -2.06 26.39
N PHE A 103 5.45 -1.48 26.32
CA PHE A 103 5.87 -0.49 25.33
C PHE A 103 6.04 -1.13 23.94
N GLY A 104 4.98 -1.12 23.15
CA GLY A 104 5.00 -1.42 21.71
C GLY A 104 4.51 -0.23 20.88
N ILE A 105 4.73 -0.29 19.56
CA ILE A 105 4.18 0.64 18.58
C ILE A 105 2.63 0.55 18.66
N ASN A 106 1.91 1.64 18.94
CA ASN A 106 0.44 1.63 19.00
C ASN A 106 -0.17 1.66 17.59
N LEU A 107 -0.08 0.52 16.90
CA LEU A 107 -0.67 0.25 15.58
C LEU A 107 -2.15 -0.15 15.65
N THR A 108 -2.81 -0.05 16.81
CA THR A 108 -4.16 -0.59 17.04
C THR A 108 -5.15 -0.20 15.93
N ASP A 109 -5.16 1.07 15.52
CA ASP A 109 -6.06 1.56 14.46
C ASP A 109 -5.72 0.96 13.08
N PHE A 110 -4.43 0.76 12.78
CA PHE A 110 -3.98 0.11 11.55
C PHE A 110 -4.34 -1.37 11.53
N ILE A 111 -4.03 -2.08 12.61
CA ILE A 111 -4.32 -3.50 12.73
C ILE A 111 -5.83 -3.73 12.63
N LEU A 112 -6.64 -2.89 13.27
CA LEU A 112 -8.10 -2.96 13.16
C LEU A 112 -8.58 -2.68 11.73
N GLY A 113 -8.03 -1.66 11.07
CA GLY A 113 -8.35 -1.33 9.67
C GLY A 113 -8.01 -2.46 8.71
N MET A 114 -6.80 -3.02 8.82
CA MET A 114 -6.35 -4.16 8.02
C MET A 114 -7.24 -5.38 8.27
N LYS A 115 -7.57 -5.70 9.53
CA LYS A 115 -8.47 -6.81 9.88
C LYS A 115 -9.83 -6.68 9.21
N LYS A 116 -10.44 -5.49 9.24
CA LYS A 116 -11.73 -5.25 8.59
C LYS A 116 -11.70 -5.62 7.10
N ILE A 117 -10.65 -5.24 6.39
CA ILE A 117 -10.46 -5.61 4.97
C ILE A 117 -10.26 -7.13 4.85
N LEU A 118 -9.33 -7.71 5.61
CA LEU A 118 -9.02 -9.14 5.55
C LEU A 118 -10.23 -10.04 5.84
N PHE A 119 -11.12 -9.63 6.74
CA PHE A 119 -12.37 -10.34 7.04
C PHE A 119 -13.42 -10.16 5.95
N LYS A 120 -13.60 -8.93 5.45
CA LYS A 120 -14.51 -8.64 4.34
C LYS A 120 -14.18 -9.49 3.11
N GLU A 121 -12.90 -9.60 2.81
CA GLU A 121 -12.37 -10.36 1.66
C GLU A 121 -12.18 -11.86 1.97
N LYS A 122 -12.59 -12.32 3.17
CA LYS A 122 -12.55 -13.71 3.62
C LYS A 122 -11.17 -14.36 3.58
N ILE A 123 -10.12 -13.55 3.75
CA ILE A 123 -8.73 -13.98 3.83
C ILE A 123 -8.44 -14.52 5.23
N LEU A 124 -9.01 -13.85 6.23
CA LEU A 124 -9.06 -14.31 7.61
C LEU A 124 -10.52 -14.44 8.05
N ASP A 125 -10.76 -15.24 9.09
CA ASP A 125 -12.07 -15.49 9.67
C ASP A 125 -12.23 -14.74 11.00
N GLU A 126 -13.26 -13.89 11.09
CA GLU A 126 -13.53 -13.07 12.27
C GLU A 126 -13.88 -13.92 13.52
N VAL A 127 -14.48 -15.10 13.35
CA VAL A 127 -14.79 -16.02 14.47
C VAL A 127 -13.51 -16.58 15.07
N TYR A 128 -12.56 -16.99 14.23
CA TYR A 128 -11.27 -17.52 14.67
C TYR A 128 -10.47 -16.44 15.38
N ASP A 129 -10.51 -15.24 14.83
CA ASP A 129 -9.87 -14.08 15.43
C ASP A 129 -10.42 -13.75 16.82
N LYS A 130 -11.75 -13.70 16.99
CA LYS A 130 -12.43 -13.48 18.28
C LYS A 130 -12.16 -14.59 19.30
N ALA A 131 -11.93 -15.81 18.83
CA ALA A 131 -11.56 -16.95 19.67
C ALA A 131 -10.06 -16.99 20.02
N GLU A 132 -9.28 -15.99 19.60
CA GLU A 132 -7.82 -15.93 19.71
C GLU A 132 -7.08 -17.11 19.03
N GLU A 133 -7.75 -17.84 18.12
CA GLU A 133 -7.17 -19.00 17.43
C GLU A 133 -5.92 -18.62 16.64
N TYR A 134 -5.96 -17.49 15.91
CA TYR A 134 -4.80 -16.99 15.18
C TYR A 134 -3.64 -16.62 16.12
N LYS A 135 -3.94 -15.94 17.23
CA LYS A 135 -2.92 -15.52 18.20
C LYS A 135 -2.21 -16.71 18.85
N ASN A 136 -2.94 -17.79 19.09
CA ASN A 136 -2.41 -19.01 19.72
C ASN A 136 -1.72 -19.94 18.72
N HIS A 137 -2.03 -19.85 17.42
CA HIS A 137 -1.53 -20.76 16.38
C HIS A 137 -1.02 -20.02 15.13
N LEU A 138 -0.23 -18.96 15.32
CA LEU A 138 0.23 -18.07 14.23
C LEU A 138 0.84 -18.83 13.04
N GLU A 139 1.77 -19.75 13.31
CA GLU A 139 2.49 -20.52 12.29
C GLU A 139 1.56 -21.35 11.37
N LYS A 140 0.43 -21.82 11.91
CA LYS A 140 -0.54 -22.62 11.15
C LYS A 140 -1.24 -21.82 10.06
N TYR A 141 -1.41 -20.52 10.29
CA TYR A 141 -2.20 -19.63 9.43
C TYR A 141 -1.35 -18.56 8.75
N GLU A 142 -0.03 -18.60 8.91
CA GLU A 142 0.86 -17.56 8.42
C GLU A 142 0.75 -17.37 6.91
N ALA A 143 0.70 -16.10 6.48
CA ALA A 143 0.75 -15.75 5.07
C ALA A 143 2.10 -16.16 4.48
N ASN A 144 2.09 -16.93 3.39
CA ASN A 144 3.29 -17.10 2.58
C ASN A 144 3.59 -15.78 1.85
N THR A 145 4.67 -15.11 2.25
CA THR A 145 5.13 -13.85 1.67
C THR A 145 6.50 -13.97 1.01
N ASP A 146 7.03 -15.18 0.84
CA ASP A 146 8.43 -15.40 0.42
C ASP A 146 8.71 -14.88 -0.99
N ASP A 147 7.70 -14.81 -1.86
CA ASP A 147 7.81 -14.24 -3.21
C ASP A 147 7.52 -12.73 -3.25
N ILE A 148 7.12 -12.12 -2.14
CA ILE A 148 6.68 -10.72 -2.06
C ILE A 148 7.64 -9.87 -1.23
N ILE A 149 7.94 -10.32 -0.02
CA ILE A 149 8.70 -9.54 0.98
C ILE A 149 10.14 -10.02 0.99
N GLU A 150 11.09 -9.11 0.82
CA GLU A 150 12.51 -9.38 0.97
C GLU A 150 12.91 -9.37 2.46
N LYS A 151 12.52 -8.31 3.17
CA LYS A 151 12.77 -8.15 4.60
C LYS A 151 11.76 -7.20 5.25
N ILE A 152 11.64 -7.31 6.56
CA ILE A 152 10.88 -6.38 7.40
C ILE A 152 11.84 -5.82 8.44
N GLU A 153 11.95 -4.50 8.52
CA GLU A 153 12.72 -3.79 9.54
C GLU A 153 11.76 -3.13 10.53
N GLU A 154 11.95 -3.41 11.81
CA GLU A 154 11.11 -2.89 12.89
C GLU A 154 11.98 -2.06 13.83
N LYS A 155 11.59 -0.80 14.05
CA LYS A 155 12.30 0.08 14.98
C LYS A 155 12.13 -0.36 16.43
N GLU A 156 10.89 -0.72 16.77
CA GLU A 156 10.54 -1.38 18.03
C GLU A 156 9.85 -2.68 17.66
N LYS A 157 10.14 -3.76 18.38
CA LYS A 157 9.59 -5.08 18.07
C LYS A 157 8.07 -5.06 18.23
N SER A 158 7.34 -5.35 17.16
CA SER A 158 5.89 -5.47 17.17
C SER A 158 5.47 -6.77 17.86
N GLU A 159 4.24 -6.81 18.35
CA GLU A 159 3.65 -8.07 18.77
C GLU A 159 3.56 -9.04 17.58
N PRO A 160 3.88 -10.33 17.76
CA PRO A 160 3.85 -11.31 16.68
C PRO A 160 2.53 -11.34 15.90
N TYR A 161 1.41 -11.19 16.61
CA TYR A 161 0.08 -11.15 16.01
C TYR A 161 -0.15 -9.88 15.15
N ASN A 162 0.41 -8.73 15.52
CA ASN A 162 0.33 -7.53 14.69
C ASN A 162 1.12 -7.71 13.39
N LEU A 163 2.31 -8.30 13.47
CA LEU A 163 3.12 -8.61 12.29
C LEU A 163 2.41 -9.62 11.38
N PHE A 164 1.74 -10.62 11.97
CA PHE A 164 0.89 -11.56 11.24
C PHE A 164 -0.20 -10.85 10.43
N ILE A 165 -0.98 -9.96 11.04
CA ILE A 165 -2.02 -9.18 10.34
C ILE A 165 -1.40 -8.34 9.20
N ILE A 166 -0.28 -7.67 9.45
CA ILE A 166 0.41 -6.86 8.45
C ILE A 166 0.85 -7.71 7.25
N LYS A 167 1.45 -8.88 7.48
CA LYS A 167 1.86 -9.78 6.40
C LYS A 167 0.69 -10.22 5.53
N HIS A 168 -0.44 -10.62 6.12
CA HIS A 168 -1.64 -10.96 5.36
C HIS A 168 -2.15 -9.80 4.53
N PHE A 169 -2.18 -8.58 5.11
CA PHE A 169 -2.62 -7.39 4.40
C PHE A 169 -1.71 -7.03 3.23
N ILE A 170 -0.39 -7.02 3.42
CA ILE A 170 0.56 -6.73 2.33
C ILE A 170 0.45 -7.77 1.22
N LYS A 171 0.37 -9.07 1.58
CA LYS A 171 0.17 -10.13 0.60
C LYS A 171 -1.08 -9.88 -0.24
N TYR A 172 -2.21 -9.61 0.42
CA TYR A 172 -3.47 -9.33 -0.25
C TYR A 172 -3.39 -8.19 -1.26
N VAL A 173 -2.85 -7.04 -0.83
CA VAL A 173 -2.76 -5.85 -1.69
C VAL A 173 -1.80 -6.08 -2.87
N ILE A 174 -0.70 -6.81 -2.65
CA ILE A 174 0.24 -7.15 -3.72
C ILE A 174 -0.36 -8.16 -4.70
N ASP A 175 -1.11 -9.17 -4.23
CA ASP A 175 -1.81 -10.11 -5.11
C ASP A 175 -2.80 -9.36 -6.01
N LYS A 176 -3.59 -8.44 -5.45
CA LYS A 176 -4.46 -7.53 -6.22
C LYS A 176 -3.70 -6.68 -7.22
N TYR A 177 -2.55 -6.15 -6.83
CA TYR A 177 -1.69 -5.38 -7.73
C TYR A 177 -1.18 -6.22 -8.90
N LYS A 178 -0.78 -7.47 -8.66
CA LYS A 178 -0.37 -8.40 -9.72
C LYS A 178 -1.54 -8.73 -10.65
N GLU A 179 -2.73 -8.98 -10.11
CA GLU A 179 -3.96 -9.23 -10.90
C GLU A 179 -4.32 -8.05 -11.82
N GLU A 180 -4.31 -6.82 -11.30
CA GLU A 180 -4.66 -5.63 -12.09
C GLU A 180 -3.63 -5.35 -13.20
N ASN A 181 -2.33 -5.55 -12.94
CA ASN A 181 -1.27 -5.33 -13.92
C ASN A 181 -1.24 -6.36 -15.05
N ILE A 182 -1.45 -7.65 -14.76
CA ILE A 182 -1.51 -8.68 -15.81
C ILE A 182 -2.69 -8.39 -16.77
N SER A 183 -3.83 -7.92 -16.25
CA SER A 183 -4.99 -7.58 -17.08
C SER A 183 -4.75 -6.40 -18.05
N SER A 184 -3.72 -5.60 -17.81
CA SER A 184 -3.38 -4.43 -18.64
C SER A 184 -2.48 -4.77 -19.84
N GLU A 185 -1.68 -5.84 -19.76
CA GLU A 185 -0.81 -6.26 -20.87
C GLU A 185 -1.60 -6.99 -21.96
N ASP A 186 -2.57 -7.82 -21.59
CA ASP A 186 -3.41 -8.59 -22.54
C ASP A 186 -4.33 -7.71 -23.40
N ASN A 187 -4.64 -6.49 -22.96
CA ASN A 187 -5.45 -5.54 -23.74
C ASN A 187 -4.63 -4.71 -24.75
N SER A 188 -3.29 -4.74 -24.69
CA SER A 188 -2.42 -4.04 -25.65
C SER A 188 -2.09 -4.87 -26.90
N ALA A 189 -2.37 -6.18 -26.87
CA ALA A 189 -2.05 -7.10 -27.96
C ALA A 189 -3.11 -7.17 -29.07
N ASN A 190 -4.21 -6.39 -28.99
CA ASN A 190 -5.34 -6.53 -29.93
C ASN A 190 -5.68 -5.27 -30.76
N GLU A 191 -4.84 -4.24 -30.77
CA GLU A 191 -4.91 -3.15 -31.75
C GLU A 191 -3.76 -3.26 -32.75
N ASN A 192 -3.70 -4.33 -33.54
CA ASN A 192 -2.92 -4.37 -34.78
C ASN A 192 -3.28 -5.62 -35.59
N ASN A 193 -4.49 -5.67 -36.15
CA ASN A 193 -4.77 -6.41 -37.39
C ASN A 193 -6.20 -6.14 -37.86
N GLU A 194 -6.38 -5.10 -38.68
CA GLU A 194 -7.08 -5.18 -39.98
C GLU A 194 -7.18 -3.78 -40.58
N ASP A 195 -6.09 -3.32 -41.21
CA ASP A 195 -6.18 -2.27 -42.22
C ASP A 195 -5.07 -2.47 -43.26
N ASN A 196 -5.23 -3.48 -44.11
CA ASN A 196 -4.69 -3.42 -45.46
C ASN A 196 -5.40 -4.39 -46.44
N LYS A 197 -6.58 -4.01 -46.91
CA LYS A 197 -7.06 -4.43 -48.24
C LYS A 197 -7.16 -3.22 -49.14
N ASN A 198 -6.02 -2.79 -49.64
CA ASN A 198 -5.92 -1.87 -50.77
C ASN A 198 -6.42 -2.60 -52.03
N ILE A 199 -7.69 -2.41 -52.39
CA ILE A 199 -8.23 -2.82 -53.69
C ILE A 199 -7.89 -1.71 -54.69
N THR A 200 -6.74 -1.85 -55.34
CA THR A 200 -6.43 -1.13 -56.58
C THR A 200 -6.96 -1.94 -57.76
N THR A 201 -8.09 -1.52 -58.34
CA THR A 201 -8.45 -1.90 -59.71
C THR A 201 -8.42 -0.65 -60.59
N ASN A 202 -7.43 -0.61 -61.49
CA ASN A 202 -7.23 0.41 -62.51
C ASN A 202 -8.47 0.65 -63.39
N PRO A 203 -8.76 1.90 -63.78
CA PRO A 203 -9.62 2.19 -64.91
C PRO A 203 -8.80 2.21 -66.21
N PHE A 204 -9.03 1.27 -67.12
CA PHE A 204 -8.62 1.44 -68.52
C PHE A 204 -9.70 2.27 -69.23
N ILE A 205 -9.33 3.45 -69.71
CA ILE A 205 -10.10 4.27 -70.64
C ILE A 205 -9.45 4.12 -72.02
N THR A 206 -10.22 3.75 -73.05
CA THR A 206 -10.58 4.55 -74.25
C THR A 206 -10.82 3.69 -75.50
N ASN A 207 -12.01 3.93 -76.07
CA ASN A 207 -12.37 4.17 -77.48
C ASN A 207 -11.84 3.28 -78.61
N GLY A 208 -12.78 2.87 -79.48
CA GLY A 208 -12.54 2.87 -80.92
C GLY A 208 -13.18 1.72 -81.69
N GLU A 209 -14.26 2.06 -82.40
CA GLU A 209 -14.88 1.44 -83.60
C GLU A 209 -15.55 0.05 -83.50
#